data_AF-A0A9X5GVQ6-F1
#
_entry.id   AF-A0A9X5GVQ6-F1
#
_cell.length_a   1.000
_cell.length_b   1.000
_cell.length_c   1.000
_cell.angle_alpha   90.00
_cell.angle_beta   90.00
_cell.angle_gamma   90.00
#
_symmetry.space_group_name_H-M   'P 1'
#
loop_
_entity.id
_entity.type
_entity.pdbx_description
1 polymer ?
#
loop_
_entity_poly.entity_id
_entity_poly.type
_entity_poly.pdbx_seq_one_letter_code
_entity_poly.pdbx_strand_id
1 'polypeptide(L)'
;MNKLQLSSKKIITWLCVNYGIFILAFLVLGTLSSEYKAIIWINFFLDVAICVISLVLNIILFFQKHETSLFVKLVLLFITLFLAAFTYYAFIMPECGLPSVLFS
;
A
#
# COMPACT_ATOMS: atom_id res chain seq x y z
N MET A 1 23.28 -10.66 -20.14
CA MET A 1 21.96 -10.22 -19.66
C MET A 1 22.14 -8.96 -18.84
N ASN A 2 21.85 -7.78 -19.42
CA ASN A 2 21.83 -6.53 -18.66
C ASN A 2 20.77 -6.66 -17.57
N LYS A 3 21.18 -6.82 -16.31
CA LYS A 3 20.28 -6.70 -15.17
C LYS A 3 19.66 -5.31 -15.29
N LEU A 4 18.35 -5.24 -15.51
CA LEU A 4 17.53 -4.07 -15.22
C LEU A 4 17.64 -3.77 -13.72
N GLN A 5 18.79 -3.24 -13.29
CA GLN A 5 18.93 -2.69 -11.96
C GLN A 5 18.16 -1.39 -11.95
N LEU A 6 16.90 -1.47 -11.52
CA LEU A 6 16.11 -0.31 -11.12
C LEU A 6 16.94 0.47 -10.09
N SER A 7 17.27 1.73 -10.39
CA SER A 7 18.01 2.57 -9.46
C SER A 7 17.19 2.82 -8.18
N SER A 8 17.87 3.03 -7.05
CA SER A 8 17.18 3.27 -5.78
C SER A 8 16.20 4.43 -5.88
N LYS A 9 16.55 5.47 -6.64
CA LYS A 9 15.68 6.62 -6.90
C LYS A 9 14.36 6.21 -7.54
N LYS A 10 14.40 5.36 -8.56
CA LYS A 10 13.18 4.88 -9.24
C LYS A 10 12.34 4.02 -8.30
N ILE A 11 12.96 3.15 -7.49
CA ILE A 11 12.23 2.33 -6.50
C ILE A 11 11.52 3.23 -5.48
N ILE A 12 12.21 4.25 -4.96
CA ILE A 12 11.60 5.22 -4.04
C ILE A 12 10.45 5.97 -4.71
N THR A 13 10.61 6.43 -5.96
CA THR A 13 9.53 7.08 -6.70
C THR A 13 8.32 6.16 -6.84
N TRP A 14 8.52 4.88 -7.19
CA TRP A 14 7.45 3.90 -7.28
C TRP A 14 6.75 3.67 -5.94
N LEU A 15 7.50 3.60 -4.84
CA LEU A 15 6.92 3.49 -3.51
C LEU A 15 6.04 4.72 -3.19
N CYS A 16 6.54 5.93 -3.43
CA CYS A 16 5.75 7.15 -3.21
C CYS A 16 4.48 7.20 -4.07
N VAL A 17 4.56 6.79 -5.34
CA VAL A 17 3.38 6.71 -6.23
C VAL A 17 2.37 5.70 -5.69
N ASN A 18 2.83 4.52 -5.27
CA ASN A 18 1.97 3.50 -4.67
C ASN A 18 1.24 4.03 -3.42
N TYR A 19 1.95 4.73 -2.54
CA TYR A 19 1.35 5.31 -1.34
C TYR A 19 0.32 6.39 -1.67
N GLY A 20 0.61 7.23 -2.67
CA GLY A 20 -0.34 8.23 -3.16
C GLY A 20 -1.61 7.60 -3.72
N ILE A 21 -1.47 6.56 -4.55
CA ILE A 21 -2.61 5.82 -5.11
C ILE A 21 -3.45 5.20 -3.99
N PHE A 22 -2.81 4.58 -2.99
CA PHE A 22 -3.50 4.01 -1.84
C PHE A 22 -4.36 5.05 -1.11
N ILE A 23 -3.79 6.21 -0.80
CA ILE A 23 -4.51 7.27 -0.08
C ILE A 23 -5.69 7.79 -0.93
N LEU A 24 -5.49 7.99 -2.24
CA LEU A 24 -6.55 8.43 -3.14
C LEU A 24 -7.67 7.39 -3.27
N ALA A 25 -7.33 6.12 -3.46
CA ALA A 25 -8.28 5.02 -3.54
C ALA A 25 -9.14 4.95 -2.28
N PHE A 26 -8.50 5.05 -1.11
CA PHE A 26 -9.20 5.05 0.17
C PHE A 26 -10.07 6.30 0.40
N LEU A 27 -9.60 7.49 0.03
CA LEU A 27 -10.39 8.72 0.14
C LEU A 27 -11.67 8.68 -0.70
N VAL A 28 -11.57 8.15 -1.93
CA VAL A 28 -12.74 7.95 -2.80
C VAL A 28 -13.72 6.97 -2.15
N LEU A 29 -13.21 5.93 -1.48
CA LEU A 29 -14.04 4.97 -0.76
C LEU A 29 -14.90 5.64 0.33
N GLY A 30 -14.33 6.58 1.07
CA GLY A 30 -15.04 7.34 2.11
C GLY A 30 -16.20 8.20 1.58
N THR A 31 -16.28 8.41 0.27
CA THR A 31 -17.37 9.16 -0.39
C THR A 31 -18.48 8.29 -0.95
N LEU A 32 -18.29 6.96 -0.99
CA LEU A 32 -19.24 6.01 -1.57
C LEU A 32 -20.22 5.46 -0.52
N SER A 33 -21.49 5.34 -0.89
CA SER A 33 -22.52 4.73 -0.03
C SER A 33 -22.37 3.20 0.02
N SER A 34 -22.96 2.58 1.05
CA SER A 34 -22.92 1.13 1.27
C SER A 34 -23.61 0.29 0.19
N GLU A 35 -24.29 0.93 -0.74
CA GLU A 35 -24.96 0.27 -1.85
C GLU A 35 -23.97 -0.24 -2.93
N TYR A 36 -22.72 0.26 -2.94
CA TYR A 36 -21.70 -0.09 -3.93
C TYR A 36 -20.70 -1.16 -3.44
N LYS A 37 -21.21 -2.24 -2.84
CA LYS A 37 -20.42 -3.33 -2.25
C LYS A 37 -19.33 -3.89 -3.17
N ALA A 38 -19.61 -4.02 -4.48
CA ALA A 38 -18.62 -4.50 -5.45
C ALA A 38 -17.40 -3.56 -5.58
N ILE A 39 -17.61 -2.25 -5.53
CA ILE A 39 -16.53 -1.24 -5.60
C ILE A 39 -15.65 -1.32 -4.36
N ILE A 40 -16.26 -1.58 -3.19
CA ILE A 40 -15.55 -1.73 -1.92
C ILE A 40 -14.60 -2.93 -1.95
N TRP A 41 -15.07 -4.07 -2.46
CA TRP A 41 -14.24 -5.26 -2.64
C TRP A 41 -13.11 -5.03 -3.65
N ILE A 42 -13.39 -4.36 -4.77
CA ILE A 42 -12.35 -4.02 -5.76
C ILE A 42 -11.26 -3.16 -5.11
N ASN A 43 -11.65 -2.16 -4.31
CA ASN A 43 -10.69 -1.30 -3.63
C ASN A 43 -9.86 -2.07 -2.59
N PHE A 44 -10.49 -2.98 -1.84
CA PHE A 44 -9.77 -3.85 -0.91
C PHE A 44 -8.67 -4.65 -1.63
N PHE A 45 -9.01 -5.32 -2.75
CA PHE A 45 -8.03 -6.07 -3.52
C PHE A 45 -6.95 -5.17 -4.12
N LEU A 46 -7.30 -3.96 -4.55
CA LEU A 46 -6.34 -2.97 -5.04
C LEU A 46 -5.36 -2.55 -3.93
N ASP A 47 -5.85 -2.22 -2.73
CA ASP A 47 -5.04 -1.82 -1.58
C ASP A 47 -4.10 -2.94 -1.14
N VAL A 48 -4.59 -4.19 -1.11
CA VAL A 48 -3.76 -5.38 -0.81
C VAL A 48 -2.67 -5.55 -1.86
N ALA A 49 -3.00 -5.43 -3.16
CA ALA A 49 -2.01 -5.54 -4.22
C ALA A 49 -0.94 -4.44 -4.12
N ILE A 50 -1.33 -3.20 -3.84
CA ILE A 50 -0.41 -2.08 -3.64
C ILE A 50 0.52 -2.34 -2.45
N CYS A 51 0.00 -2.85 -1.34
CA CYS A 51 0.80 -3.21 -0.16
C CYS A 51 1.82 -4.31 -0.47
N VAL A 52 1.42 -5.37 -1.17
CA VAL A 52 2.31 -6.48 -1.56
C VAL A 52 3.41 -5.99 -2.50
N ILE A 53 3.07 -5.23 -3.55
CA ILE A 53 4.05 -4.68 -4.49
C ILE A 53 5.02 -3.74 -3.75
N SER A 54 4.53 -2.92 -2.84
CA SER A 54 5.36 -2.01 -2.05
C SER A 54 6.28 -2.75 -1.07
N LEU A 55 5.84 -3.86 -0.48
CA LEU A 55 6.68 -4.75 0.32
C LEU A 55 7.82 -5.33 -0.49
N VAL A 56 7.54 -5.85 -1.69
CA VAL A 56 8.55 -6.38 -2.61
C VAL A 56 9.57 -5.30 -2.98
N LEU A 57 9.11 -4.09 -3.32
CA LEU A 57 9.98 -2.96 -3.64
C LEU A 57 10.86 -2.54 -2.45
N ASN A 58 10.32 -2.53 -1.22
CA ASN A 58 11.11 -2.28 -0.02
C ASN A 58 12.18 -3.35 0.19
N ILE A 59 11.85 -4.63 0.03
CA ILE A 59 12.83 -5.73 0.13
C ILE A 59 13.96 -5.54 -0.89
N ILE A 60 13.63 -5.25 -2.15
CA ILE A 60 14.62 -4.98 -3.21
C ILE A 60 15.49 -3.77 -2.84
N LEU A 61 14.89 -2.70 -2.30
CA LEU A 61 15.61 -1.51 -1.84
C LEU A 61 16.60 -1.83 -0.72
N PHE A 62 16.24 -2.74 0.20
CA PHE A 62 17.13 -3.20 1.28
C PHE A 62 18.34 -3.97 0.74
N PHE A 63 18.17 -4.79 -0.30
CA PHE A 63 19.27 -5.53 -0.92
C PHE A 63 20.26 -4.63 -1.71
N GLN A 64 19.88 -3.42 -2.09
CA GLN A 64 20.78 -2.46 -2.72
C GLN A 64 21.72 -1.80 -1.70
N LYS A 65 22.92 -2.34 -1.57
CA LYS A 65 23.80 -2.13 -0.41
C LYS A 65 24.43 -0.73 -0.27
N HIS A 66 24.34 0.17 -1.26
CA HIS A 66 25.18 1.39 -1.26
C HIS A 66 24.58 2.71 -1.80
N GLU A 67 23.32 2.77 -2.25
CA GLU A 67 22.79 4.00 -2.86
C GLU A 67 21.94 4.89 -1.94
N THR A 68 21.38 4.34 -0.86
CA THR A 68 20.36 5.02 -0.04
C THR A 68 20.59 4.80 1.45
N SER A 69 20.39 5.86 2.24
CA SER A 69 20.51 5.82 3.71
C SER A 69 19.58 4.77 4.32
N LEU A 70 20.08 4.00 5.29
CA LEU A 70 19.30 3.01 6.03
C LEU A 70 18.05 3.62 6.68
N PHE A 71 18.14 4.87 7.14
CA PHE A 71 17.00 5.58 7.74
C PHE A 71 15.84 5.73 6.74
N VAL A 72 16.13 6.12 5.49
CA VAL A 72 15.11 6.28 4.45
C VAL A 72 14.43 4.95 4.15
N LYS A 73 15.21 3.86 4.08
CA LYS A 73 14.68 2.51 3.83
C LYS A 73 13.74 2.06 4.95
N LEU A 74 14.12 2.31 6.20
CA LEU A 74 13.27 1.99 7.36
C LEU A 74 11.98 2.80 7.35
N VAL A 75 12.06 4.11 7.11
CA VAL A 75 10.86 4.98 7.03
C VAL A 75 9.90 4.47 5.96
N LEU A 76 10.39 4.14 4.76
CA LEU A 76 9.55 3.62 3.69
C LEU A 76 8.92 2.26 4.04
N LEU A 77 9.68 1.38 4.69
CA LEU A 77 9.15 0.10 5.17
C LEU A 77 8.05 0.30 6.22
N PHE A 78 8.27 1.19 7.20
CA PHE A 78 7.28 1.50 8.22
C PHE A 78 6.00 2.08 7.62
N ILE A 79 6.10 2.95 6.61
CA ILE A 79 4.93 3.45 5.88
C ILE A 79 4.18 2.27 5.24
N THR A 80 4.88 1.36 4.55
CA THR A 80 4.23 0.20 3.92
C THR A 80 3.54 -0.70 4.95
N LEU A 81 4.18 -0.97 6.08
CA LEU A 81 3.60 -1.78 7.15
C LEU A 81 2.39 -1.09 7.78
N PHE A 82 2.44 0.23 7.95
CA PHE A 82 1.32 1.02 8.43
C PHE A 82 0.13 0.95 7.46
N LEU A 83 0.36 1.09 6.15
CA LEU A 83 -0.71 0.96 5.15
C LEU A 83 -1.32 -0.44 5.16
N ALA A 84 -0.51 -1.50 5.25
CA ALA A 84 -1.00 -2.87 5.33
C ALA A 84 -1.82 -3.12 6.60
N ALA A 85 -1.35 -2.64 7.75
CA ALA A 85 -2.09 -2.71 9.01
C ALA A 85 -3.40 -1.92 8.93
N PHE A 86 -3.39 -0.77 8.26
CA PHE A 86 -4.56 0.04 8.01
C PHE A 86 -5.57 -0.68 7.10
N THR A 87 -5.15 -1.32 6.00
CA THR A 87 -6.05 -2.14 5.17
C THR A 87 -6.68 -3.28 5.98
N TYR A 88 -5.89 -3.96 6.81
CA TYR A 88 -6.41 -5.02 7.68
C TYR A 88 -7.45 -4.47 8.66
N TYR A 89 -7.13 -3.35 9.33
CA TYR A 89 -8.03 -2.68 10.25
C TYR A 89 -9.33 -2.23 9.56
N ALA A 90 -9.24 -1.58 8.41
CA ALA A 90 -10.37 -0.96 7.73
C ALA A 90 -11.32 -1.98 7.10
N PHE A 91 -10.81 -3.11 6.59
CA PHE A 91 -11.61 -4.07 5.81
C PHE A 91 -11.85 -5.42 6.50
N ILE A 92 -10.98 -5.85 7.43
CA ILE A 92 -11.04 -7.20 8.02
C ILE A 92 -11.46 -7.17 9.49
N MET A 93 -11.07 -6.14 10.25
CA MET A 93 -11.33 -6.09 11.70
C MET A 93 -12.80 -5.75 12.00
N PRO A 94 -13.59 -6.69 12.56
CA PRO A 94 -15.05 -6.57 12.64
C PRO A 94 -15.56 -5.55 13.67
N GLU A 95 -14.75 -5.21 14.67
CA GLU A 95 -15.15 -4.29 15.75
C GLU A 95 -14.75 -2.82 15.50
N CYS A 96 -13.87 -2.59 14.52
CA CYS A 96 -13.20 -1.29 14.33
C CYS A 96 -13.07 -0.85 12.86
N GLY A 97 -13.39 -1.72 11.89
CA GLY A 97 -13.38 -1.41 10.46
C GLY A 97 -14.58 -0.59 9.98
N LEU A 98 -14.56 -0.21 8.70
CA LEU A 98 -15.71 0.42 8.01
C LEU A 98 -16.98 -0.36 8.37
N PRO A 99 -18.09 0.32 8.75
CA PRO A 99 -19.24 -0.32 9.37
C PRO A 99 -19.67 -1.54 8.56
N SER A 100 -19.93 -2.67 9.24
CA SER A 100 -20.29 -3.97 8.64
C SER A 100 -21.41 -3.87 7.59
N VAL A 101 -22.22 -2.81 7.65
CA VAL A 101 -23.24 -2.40 6.66
C VAL A 101 -22.69 -2.21 5.24
N LEU A 102 -21.41 -1.87 5.08
CA LEU A 102 -20.74 -1.77 3.77
C LEU A 102 -20.44 -3.14 3.14
N PHE A 103 -20.52 -4.21 3.94
CA PHE A 103 -20.22 -5.59 3.52
C PHE A 103 -21.38 -6.58 3.78
N SER A 104 -22.49 -6.16 4.38
CA SER A 104 -23.71 -6.97 4.55
C SER A 104 -24.47 -7.17 3.24
#